data_AF-A0A2M7QPL5-F1
#
_entry.id   AF-A0A2M7QPL5-F1
#
_cell.length_a   1.000
_cell.length_b   1.000
_cell.length_c   1.000
_cell.angle_alpha   90.00
_cell.angle_beta   90.00
_cell.angle_gamma   90.00
#
_symmetry.space_group_name_H-M   'P 1'
#
loop_
_entity.id
_entity.type
_entity.pdbx_description
1 polymer ?
#
loop_
_entity_poly.entity_id
_entity_poly.type
_entity_poly.pdbx_seq_one_letter_code
_entity_poly.pdbx_strand_id
1 'polypeptide(L)'
;GEEGLEYAVFTGSPLGQKILNEFGYKDYINIQFSGPVREGKLDERMLKLKDKLENKHNQKIWDELGKRCIECGKCTIVCPTCFCFRIDDQAELGPASGQKAEQNSSYGTRQRCWDSCYWQEFSEVAGGASPSAGGEGQGYKFLKNTAERIHFWYFHKFARLPDEFNFMGCVGCRRCAAVCPVGIDIAEVLKSIENS
;
A
#
# COMPACT_ATOMS: atom_id res chain seq x y z
N GLY A 1 -39.61 16.39 -5.62
CA GLY A 1 -39.58 15.66 -4.35
C GLY A 1 -38.51 14.61 -4.50
N GLU A 2 -37.47 14.74 -3.69
CA GLU A 2 -36.28 13.87 -3.54
C GLU A 2 -36.19 12.68 -4.51
N GLU A 3 -35.31 12.81 -5.51
CA GLU A 3 -34.77 11.65 -6.24
C GLU A 3 -34.21 10.69 -5.20
N GLY A 4 -34.87 9.54 -5.03
CA GLY A 4 -34.53 8.57 -4.01
C GLY A 4 -33.09 8.11 -4.19
N LEU A 5 -32.26 8.36 -3.18
CA LEU A 5 -30.88 7.89 -3.16
C LEU A 5 -30.89 6.36 -3.18
N GLU A 6 -30.31 5.78 -4.24
CA GLU A 6 -30.16 4.34 -4.39
C GLU A 6 -28.89 3.90 -3.64
N TYR A 7 -29.05 3.01 -2.66
CA TYR A 7 -27.95 2.53 -1.83
C TYR A 7 -27.79 1.02 -1.97
N ALA A 8 -26.55 0.55 -2.02
CA ALA A 8 -26.21 -0.86 -1.87
C ALA A 8 -25.67 -1.11 -0.46
N VAL A 9 -26.24 -2.09 0.24
CA VAL A 9 -25.80 -2.50 1.58
C VAL A 9 -25.00 -3.78 1.48
N PHE A 10 -23.81 -3.79 2.09
CA PHE A 10 -22.91 -4.94 2.09
C PHE A 10 -22.64 -5.42 3.51
N THR A 11 -22.49 -6.73 3.70
CA THR A 11 -22.10 -7.32 4.98
C THR A 11 -20.94 -8.30 4.80
N GLY A 12 -19.92 -8.15 5.63
CA GLY A 12 -18.70 -8.95 5.58
C GLY A 12 -18.64 -10.10 6.57
N SER A 13 -19.65 -10.28 7.42
CA SER A 13 -19.61 -11.26 8.51
C SER A 13 -21.00 -11.74 8.94
N PRO A 14 -21.10 -12.93 9.56
CA PRO A 14 -22.35 -13.40 10.16
C PRO A 14 -22.91 -12.43 11.21
N LEU A 15 -22.05 -11.72 11.95
CA LEU A 15 -22.47 -10.72 12.93
C LEU A 15 -23.13 -9.51 12.24
N GLY A 16 -22.55 -9.01 11.15
CA GLY A 16 -23.14 -7.93 10.36
C GLY A 16 -24.50 -8.30 9.77
N GLN A 17 -24.64 -9.55 9.28
CA GLN A 17 -25.91 -10.09 8.80
C GLN A 17 -26.98 -10.09 9.90
N LYS A 18 -26.62 -10.52 11.12
CA LYS A 18 -27.53 -10.53 12.26
C LYS A 18 -28.03 -9.12 12.60
N ILE A 19 -27.12 -8.14 12.63
CA ILE A 19 -27.46 -6.74 12.88
C ILE A 19 -28.44 -6.23 11.80
N LEU A 20 -28.15 -6.43 10.51
CA LEU A 20 -29.04 -5.99 9.43
C LEU A 20 -30.43 -6.62 9.53
N ASN A 21 -30.50 -7.93 9.84
CA ASN A 21 -31.76 -8.63 10.04
C ASN A 21 -32.56 -8.10 11.25
N GLU A 22 -31.90 -7.75 12.36
CA GLU A 22 -32.54 -7.12 13.52
C GLU A 22 -33.16 -5.76 13.20
N PHE A 23 -32.52 -4.98 12.31
CA PHE A 23 -33.07 -3.71 11.79
C PHE A 23 -34.05 -3.88 10.62
N GLY A 24 -34.40 -5.13 10.24
CA GLY A 24 -35.34 -5.42 9.16
C GLY A 24 -34.77 -5.23 7.74
N TYR A 25 -33.47 -4.99 7.59
CA TYR A 25 -32.80 -4.92 6.29
C TYR A 25 -32.48 -6.34 5.78
N LYS A 26 -33.18 -6.76 4.73
CA LYS A 26 -33.03 -8.09 4.10
C LYS A 26 -32.34 -8.05 2.74
N ASP A 27 -32.27 -6.87 2.12
CA ASP A 27 -31.64 -6.66 0.81
C ASP A 27 -30.20 -6.18 1.01
N TYR A 28 -29.32 -7.14 1.30
CA TYR A 28 -27.88 -6.89 1.44
C TYR A 28 -27.07 -7.94 0.69
N ILE A 29 -25.87 -7.54 0.27
CA ILE A 29 -24.91 -8.41 -0.41
C ILE A 29 -23.89 -8.92 0.60
N ASN A 30 -23.78 -10.25 0.73
CA ASN A 30 -22.73 -10.86 1.55
C ASN A 30 -21.39 -10.81 0.79
N ILE A 31 -20.45 -10.03 1.28
CA ILE A 31 -19.11 -9.90 0.73
C ILE A 31 -18.12 -10.70 1.57
N GLN A 32 -17.21 -11.43 0.92
CA GLN A 32 -16.12 -12.14 1.61
C GLN A 32 -14.87 -11.26 1.79
N PHE A 33 -14.88 -10.07 1.19
CA PHE A 33 -13.75 -9.16 1.14
C PHE A 33 -14.26 -7.72 1.25
N SER A 34 -13.77 -7.00 2.27
CA SER A 34 -14.08 -5.58 2.51
C SER A 34 -13.01 -4.64 1.97
N GLY A 35 -12.15 -5.11 1.06
CA GLY A 35 -11.14 -4.27 0.43
C GLY A 35 -11.69 -3.54 -0.80
N PRO A 36 -10.82 -2.83 -1.52
CA PRO A 36 -11.24 -2.03 -2.67
C PRO A 36 -11.94 -2.88 -3.72
N VAL A 37 -13.10 -2.40 -4.16
CA VAL A 37 -13.87 -2.98 -5.27
C VAL A 37 -13.46 -2.23 -6.53
N ARG A 38 -13.40 -2.93 -7.65
CA ARG A 38 -13.12 -2.29 -8.93
C ARG A 38 -14.27 -1.33 -9.28
N GLU A 39 -13.95 -0.05 -9.42
CA GLU A 39 -14.90 1.00 -9.73
C GLU A 39 -15.19 1.07 -11.24
N GLY A 40 -15.92 2.11 -11.65
CA GLY A 40 -16.31 2.38 -13.04
C GLY A 40 -15.12 2.55 -14.00
N LYS A 41 -15.31 3.22 -15.13
CA LYS A 41 -14.21 3.40 -16.09
C LYS A 41 -13.21 4.43 -15.56
N LEU A 42 -11.92 4.17 -15.80
CA LEU A 42 -10.87 5.17 -15.62
C LEU A 42 -11.15 6.39 -16.49
N ASP A 43 -10.95 7.58 -15.92
CA ASP A 43 -11.03 8.81 -16.71
C ASP A 43 -9.79 9.00 -17.60
N GLU A 44 -9.88 9.92 -18.56
CA GLU A 44 -8.82 10.17 -19.54
C GLU A 44 -7.50 10.61 -18.88
N ARG A 45 -7.56 11.35 -17.77
CA ARG A 45 -6.38 11.81 -17.05
C ARG A 45 -5.70 10.64 -16.34
N MET A 46 -6.47 9.75 -15.71
CA MET A 46 -5.94 8.53 -15.07
C MET A 46 -5.22 7.65 -16.08
N LEU A 47 -5.81 7.44 -17.26
CA LEU A 47 -5.18 6.66 -18.33
C LEU A 47 -3.87 7.29 -18.81
N LYS A 48 -3.83 8.62 -18.99
CA LYS A 48 -2.61 9.33 -19.37
C LYS A 48 -1.51 9.22 -18.31
N LEU A 49 -1.86 9.40 -17.03
CA LEU A 49 -0.89 9.28 -15.92
C LEU A 49 -0.34 7.85 -15.80
N LYS A 50 -1.22 6.85 -15.91
CA LYS A 50 -0.85 5.43 -15.93
C LYS A 50 0.15 5.15 -17.05
N ASP A 51 -0.17 5.53 -18.30
CA ASP A 51 0.71 5.34 -19.46
C ASP A 51 2.08 5.99 -19.27
N LYS A 52 2.11 7.20 -18.71
CA LYS A 52 3.39 7.88 -18.45
C LYS A 52 4.26 7.16 -17.43
N LEU A 53 3.66 6.58 -16.41
CA LEU A 53 4.39 5.83 -15.38
C LEU A 53 4.84 4.45 -15.86
N GLU A 54 4.07 3.79 -16.71
CA GLU A 54 4.38 2.47 -17.25
C GLU A 54 5.37 2.51 -18.42
N ASN A 55 5.13 3.39 -19.39
CA ASN A 55 5.79 3.36 -20.69
C ASN A 55 6.75 4.53 -20.93
N LYS A 56 6.62 5.64 -20.20
CA LYS A 56 7.42 6.87 -20.39
C LYS A 56 8.14 7.25 -19.10
N HIS A 57 8.89 6.30 -18.58
CA HIS A 57 9.63 6.45 -17.33
C HIS A 57 10.69 7.57 -17.43
N ASN A 58 10.31 8.79 -17.06
CA ASN A 58 11.23 9.93 -17.03
C ASN A 58 12.16 9.83 -15.81
N GLN A 59 13.26 9.10 -15.99
CA GLN A 59 14.27 8.83 -14.96
C GLN A 59 14.77 10.10 -14.26
N LYS A 60 14.88 11.21 -15.00
CA LYS A 60 15.40 12.49 -14.47
C LYS A 60 14.55 13.03 -13.31
N ILE A 61 13.22 12.90 -13.39
CA ILE A 61 12.31 13.32 -12.32
C ILE A 61 12.63 12.54 -11.03
N TRP A 62 12.80 11.22 -11.16
CA TRP A 62 13.04 10.34 -10.02
C TRP A 62 14.42 10.55 -9.41
N ASP A 63 15.44 10.75 -10.23
CA ASP A 63 16.80 11.04 -9.76
C ASP A 63 16.87 12.37 -9.00
N GLU A 64 16.18 13.41 -9.48
CA GLU A 64 16.11 14.72 -8.80
C GLU A 64 15.38 14.62 -7.46
N LEU A 65 14.28 13.87 -7.41
CA LEU A 65 13.56 13.61 -6.16
C LEU A 65 14.37 12.73 -5.20
N GLY A 66 15.08 11.72 -5.73
CA GLY A 66 15.92 10.80 -4.98
C GLY A 66 17.07 11.50 -4.26
N LYS A 67 17.65 12.55 -4.87
CA LYS A 67 18.68 13.38 -4.23
C LYS A 67 18.17 14.20 -3.03
N ARG A 68 16.86 14.48 -2.98
CA ARG A 68 16.23 15.30 -1.94
C ARG A 68 15.64 14.45 -0.82
N CYS A 69 15.01 13.33 -1.18
CA CYS A 69 14.27 12.51 -0.24
C CYS A 69 15.21 11.82 0.75
N ILE A 70 14.85 11.87 2.03
CA ILE A 70 15.60 11.24 3.13
C ILE A 70 14.92 9.96 3.64
N GLU A 71 14.04 9.36 2.83
CA GLU A 71 13.39 8.06 3.10
C GLU A 71 12.60 7.97 4.43
N CYS A 72 12.20 9.12 5.01
CA CYS A 72 11.58 9.17 6.35
C CYS A 72 10.19 8.48 6.47
N GLY A 73 9.54 8.13 5.36
CA GLY A 73 8.25 7.43 5.36
C GLY A 73 7.04 8.24 5.84
N LYS A 74 7.18 9.51 6.26
CA LYS A 74 6.03 10.31 6.76
C LYS A 74 4.89 10.38 5.75
N CYS A 75 5.19 10.45 4.45
CA CYS A 75 4.21 10.53 3.37
C CYS A 75 3.32 9.28 3.23
N THR A 76 3.80 8.09 3.62
CA THR A 76 3.00 6.86 3.62
C THR A 76 2.20 6.75 4.90
N ILE A 77 2.81 7.05 6.05
CA ILE A 77 2.18 6.95 7.38
C ILE A 77 0.96 7.87 7.52
N VAL A 78 1.01 9.10 7.00
CA VAL A 78 -0.12 10.04 7.11
C VAL A 78 -1.18 9.88 6.01
N CYS A 79 -0.89 9.06 5.00
CA CYS A 79 -1.75 8.92 3.84
C CYS A 79 -2.82 7.86 4.09
N PRO A 80 -4.12 8.21 4.01
CA PRO A 80 -5.21 7.28 4.32
C PRO A 80 -5.37 6.19 3.26
N THR A 81 -4.77 6.35 2.08
CA THR A 81 -4.84 5.39 0.98
C THR A 81 -3.60 4.50 0.91
N CYS A 82 -2.63 4.70 1.80
CA CYS A 82 -1.46 3.83 1.90
C CYS A 82 -1.78 2.64 2.80
N PHE A 83 -1.39 1.45 2.38
CA PHE A 83 -1.64 0.19 3.08
C PHE A 83 -0.40 -0.71 3.09
N CYS A 84 0.80 -0.12 3.05
CA CYS A 84 2.05 -0.86 3.15
C CYS A 84 2.13 -1.57 4.52
N PHE A 85 2.50 -2.84 4.51
CA PHE A 85 2.65 -3.66 5.71
C PHE A 85 3.81 -4.62 5.54
N ARG A 86 4.36 -5.06 6.67
CA ARG A 86 5.25 -6.22 6.77
C ARG A 86 4.59 -7.33 7.57
N ILE A 87 5.05 -8.56 7.34
CA ILE A 87 4.69 -9.70 8.17
C ILE A 87 5.82 -9.87 9.19
N ASP A 88 5.46 -9.94 10.46
CA ASP A 88 6.37 -10.20 11.56
C ASP A 88 6.06 -11.59 12.14
N ASP A 89 7.07 -12.47 12.12
CA ASP A 89 7.01 -13.82 12.66
C ASP A 89 7.80 -13.86 13.97
N GLN A 90 7.12 -14.04 15.09
CA GLN A 90 7.76 -14.22 16.39
C GLN A 90 7.74 -15.70 16.76
N ALA A 91 8.91 -16.33 16.76
CA ALA A 91 9.05 -17.69 17.26
C ALA A 91 9.00 -17.69 18.78
N GLU A 92 8.10 -18.48 19.35
CA GLU A 92 8.10 -18.76 20.78
C GLU A 92 8.86 -20.06 21.03
N LEU A 93 9.75 -20.08 22.02
CA LEU A 93 10.40 -21.33 22.42
C LEU A 93 9.34 -22.24 23.01
N GLY A 94 9.15 -23.41 22.40
CA GLY A 94 8.32 -24.47 22.97
C GLY A 94 8.81 -24.89 24.36
N PRO A 95 7.98 -25.62 25.11
CA PRO A 95 8.34 -26.05 26.46
C PRO A 95 9.65 -26.84 26.46
N ALA A 96 10.46 -26.65 27.51
CA ALA A 96 11.74 -27.33 27.69
C ALA A 96 11.57 -28.87 27.58
N SER A 97 12.58 -29.54 27.03
CA SER A 97 12.57 -30.97 26.73
C SER A 97 12.06 -31.79 27.92
N GLY A 98 10.88 -32.40 27.78
CA GLY A 98 10.25 -33.27 28.77
C GLY A 98 8.82 -32.91 29.16
N GLN A 99 8.36 -31.69 28.85
CA GLN A 99 6.94 -31.33 28.98
C GLN A 99 6.19 -31.68 27.69
N LYS A 100 5.08 -32.42 27.81
CA LYS A 100 4.23 -32.75 26.66
C LYS A 100 3.65 -31.45 26.11
N ALA A 101 3.99 -31.10 24.86
CA ALA A 101 3.25 -30.13 24.09
C ALA A 101 1.77 -30.53 24.09
N GLU A 102 0.87 -29.61 24.44
CA GLU A 102 -0.55 -29.84 24.24
C GLU A 102 -0.77 -30.11 22.75
N GLN A 103 -1.55 -31.15 22.45
CA GLN A 103 -1.93 -31.45 21.07
C GLN A 103 -2.73 -30.23 20.55
N ASN A 104 -2.16 -29.52 19.56
CA ASN A 104 -2.62 -28.26 18.95
C ASN A 104 -1.97 -26.94 19.44
N SER A 105 -0.86 -26.96 20.19
CA SER A 105 -0.09 -25.73 20.43
C SER A 105 0.72 -25.31 19.19
N SER A 106 0.38 -24.16 18.61
CA SER A 106 1.24 -23.44 17.67
C SER A 106 2.24 -22.61 18.48
N TYR A 107 3.54 -22.88 18.31
CA TYR A 107 4.61 -22.13 18.98
C TYR A 107 5.06 -20.99 18.07
N GLY A 108 4.56 -19.80 18.35
CA GLY A 108 4.88 -18.58 17.62
C GLY A 108 3.66 -17.84 17.10
N THR A 109 3.83 -16.53 16.90
CA THR A 109 2.79 -15.63 16.41
C THR A 109 3.22 -15.01 15.09
N ARG A 110 2.28 -14.97 14.13
CA ARG A 110 2.43 -14.24 12.87
C ARG A 110 1.48 -13.05 12.88
N GLN A 111 2.01 -11.85 12.74
CA GLN A 111 1.22 -10.61 12.74
C GLN A 111 1.55 -9.72 11.54
N ARG A 112 0.60 -8.88 11.15
CA ARG A 112 0.84 -7.81 10.15
C ARG A 112 1.09 -6.51 10.89
N CYS A 113 2.19 -5.87 10.57
CA CYS A 113 2.57 -4.59 11.12
C CYS A 113 2.55 -3.54 10.02
N TRP A 114 2.10 -2.33 10.36
CA TRP A 114 2.21 -1.17 9.47
C TRP A 114 3.66 -0.93 9.07
N ASP A 115 3.87 -0.64 7.80
CA ASP A 115 5.20 -0.45 7.22
C ASP A 115 5.18 0.67 6.17
N SER A 116 6.35 1.03 5.66
CA SER A 116 6.52 2.06 4.65
C SER A 116 7.38 1.56 3.49
N CYS A 117 6.90 1.74 2.26
CA CYS A 117 7.68 1.43 1.05
C CYS A 117 8.93 2.31 0.85
N TYR A 118 9.16 3.29 1.73
CA TYR A 118 10.37 4.09 1.77
C TYR A 118 11.48 3.50 2.67
N TRP A 119 11.14 2.62 3.60
CA TRP A 119 12.15 1.99 4.45
C TRP A 119 12.90 0.91 3.68
N GLN A 120 14.13 0.62 4.10
CA GLN A 120 15.03 -0.24 3.33
C GLN A 120 14.57 -1.70 3.33
N GLU A 121 14.04 -2.12 4.47
CA GLU A 121 13.58 -3.47 4.79
C GLU A 121 12.34 -3.85 3.96
N PHE A 122 11.52 -2.88 3.55
CA PHE A 122 10.31 -3.14 2.76
C PHE A 122 10.60 -3.93 1.47
N SER A 123 11.74 -3.65 0.84
CA SER A 123 12.13 -4.28 -0.42
C SER A 123 13.05 -5.48 -0.25
N GLU A 124 13.37 -5.84 0.98
CA GLU A 124 14.26 -6.94 1.29
C GLU A 124 13.52 -8.27 1.22
N VAL A 125 14.07 -9.22 0.46
CA VAL A 125 13.50 -10.56 0.29
C VAL A 125 14.59 -11.62 0.51
N ALA A 126 14.15 -12.84 0.80
CA ALA A 126 15.05 -13.99 0.90
C ALA A 126 15.79 -14.21 -0.43
N GLY A 127 17.11 -14.21 -0.38
CA GLY A 127 18.01 -14.23 -1.52
C GLY A 127 19.35 -13.62 -1.11
N GLY A 128 20.45 -14.02 -1.75
CA GLY A 128 21.81 -13.60 -1.35
C GLY A 128 22.04 -12.08 -1.34
N ALA A 129 23.25 -11.67 -0.96
CA ALA A 129 23.62 -10.27 -0.76
C ALA A 129 23.18 -9.35 -1.92
N SER A 130 22.37 -8.33 -1.61
CA SER A 130 22.05 -7.30 -2.61
C SER A 130 23.34 -6.61 -3.07
N PRO A 131 23.58 -6.43 -4.38
CA PRO A 131 24.76 -5.68 -4.87
C PRO A 131 24.83 -4.24 -4.35
N SER A 132 23.69 -3.69 -3.91
CA SER A 132 23.58 -2.33 -3.35
C SER A 132 23.66 -2.28 -1.81
N ALA A 133 23.72 -3.43 -1.14
CA ALA A 133 23.90 -3.53 0.30
C ALA A 133 25.38 -3.80 0.58
N GLY A 134 26.13 -2.78 0.96
CA GLY A 134 27.57 -2.85 1.26
C GLY A 134 27.92 -3.61 2.55
N GLY A 135 27.25 -4.72 2.84
CA GLY A 135 27.51 -5.57 4.01
C GLY A 135 27.19 -7.03 3.74
N GLU A 136 28.13 -7.91 4.05
CA GLU A 136 27.93 -9.36 4.07
C GLU A 136 26.72 -9.69 4.97
N GLY A 137 25.73 -10.41 4.43
CA GLY A 137 24.57 -10.92 5.19
C GLY A 137 23.25 -10.16 5.06
N GLN A 138 23.14 -9.10 4.25
CA GLN A 138 21.84 -8.45 3.97
C GLN A 138 21.12 -9.14 2.81
N GLY A 139 19.80 -9.32 2.90
CA GLY A 139 19.00 -9.95 1.83
C GLY A 139 18.99 -9.15 0.52
N TYR A 140 18.55 -9.78 -0.56
CA TYR A 140 18.36 -9.11 -1.85
C TYR A 140 17.29 -8.02 -1.74
N LYS A 141 17.58 -6.81 -2.23
CA LYS A 141 16.66 -5.67 -2.23
C LYS A 141 16.26 -5.32 -3.67
N PHE A 142 14.97 -5.39 -4.00
CA PHE A 142 14.49 -5.04 -5.34
C PHE A 142 14.33 -3.54 -5.59
N LEU A 143 14.31 -2.72 -4.51
CA LEU A 143 14.43 -1.26 -4.58
C LEU A 143 15.81 -0.87 -4.05
N LYS A 144 16.72 -0.48 -4.93
CA LYS A 144 18.14 -0.30 -4.67
C LYS A 144 18.48 1.09 -4.15
N ASN A 145 17.72 2.09 -4.56
CA ASN A 145 17.98 3.49 -4.26
C ASN A 145 16.68 4.27 -4.00
N THR A 146 16.85 5.49 -3.50
CA THR A 146 15.74 6.38 -3.12
C THR A 146 14.87 6.77 -4.32
N ALA A 147 15.45 6.94 -5.51
CA ALA A 147 14.69 7.25 -6.72
C ALA A 147 13.72 6.10 -7.07
N GLU A 148 14.17 4.85 -6.99
CA GLU A 148 13.33 3.67 -7.18
C GLU A 148 12.20 3.58 -6.15
N ARG A 149 12.46 3.90 -4.88
CA ARG A 149 11.42 3.92 -3.82
C ARG A 149 10.37 5.00 -4.04
N ILE A 150 10.80 6.21 -4.43
CA ILE A 150 9.86 7.29 -4.77
C ILE A 150 9.02 6.87 -5.96
N HIS A 151 9.65 6.39 -7.04
CA HIS A 151 8.92 5.92 -8.21
C HIS A 151 7.92 4.84 -7.85
N PHE A 152 8.32 3.84 -7.06
CA PHE A 152 7.42 2.76 -6.60
C PHE A 152 6.18 3.32 -5.88
N TRP A 153 6.33 4.33 -5.03
CA TRP A 153 5.20 4.97 -4.35
C TRP A 153 4.24 5.68 -5.32
N TYR A 154 4.76 6.40 -6.33
CA TYR A 154 3.92 7.01 -7.38
C TYR A 154 3.28 5.96 -8.28
N PHE A 155 4.05 4.97 -8.73
CA PHE A 155 3.59 3.87 -9.57
C PHE A 155 2.44 3.11 -8.90
N HIS A 156 2.56 2.79 -7.62
CA HIS A 156 1.50 2.12 -6.88
C HIS A 156 0.20 2.94 -6.88
N LYS A 157 0.31 4.26 -6.65
CA LYS A 157 -0.86 5.15 -6.57
C LYS A 157 -1.52 5.43 -7.92
N PHE A 158 -0.74 5.51 -8.99
CA PHE A 158 -1.19 6.14 -10.23
C PHE A 158 -1.08 5.24 -11.47
N ALA A 159 -0.52 4.04 -11.34
CA ALA A 159 -0.54 3.01 -12.37
C ALA A 159 -1.17 1.71 -11.87
N ARG A 160 -0.63 1.15 -10.77
CA ARG A 160 -1.07 -0.14 -10.24
C ARG A 160 -2.50 -0.13 -9.70
N LEU A 161 -2.85 0.82 -8.82
CA LEU A 161 -4.22 0.91 -8.29
C LEU A 161 -5.27 1.20 -9.38
N PRO A 162 -5.01 2.09 -10.35
CA PRO A 162 -5.86 2.23 -11.53
C PRO A 162 -6.03 0.94 -12.32
N ASP A 163 -4.97 0.15 -12.49
CA ASP A 163 -5.04 -1.13 -13.21
C ASP A 163 -5.86 -2.19 -12.47
N GLU A 164 -5.64 -2.32 -11.16
CA GLU A 164 -6.31 -3.32 -10.32
C GLU A 164 -7.77 -2.96 -10.01
N PHE A 165 -8.06 -1.67 -9.72
CA PHE A 165 -9.34 -1.25 -9.14
C PHE A 165 -10.03 -0.09 -9.85
N ASN A 166 -9.51 0.40 -10.98
CA ASN A 166 -10.06 1.53 -11.72
C ASN A 166 -10.21 2.85 -10.93
N PHE A 167 -9.38 3.07 -9.90
CA PHE A 167 -9.31 4.36 -9.21
C PHE A 167 -7.86 4.74 -8.87
N MET A 168 -7.62 6.03 -8.61
CA MET A 168 -6.31 6.52 -8.17
C MET A 168 -6.10 6.32 -6.68
N GLY A 169 -4.92 5.85 -6.28
CA GLY A 169 -4.46 5.76 -4.90
C GLY A 169 -4.17 7.11 -4.22
N CYS A 170 -4.75 8.21 -4.70
CA CYS A 170 -4.59 9.55 -4.16
C CYS A 170 -5.88 10.36 -4.34
N VAL A 171 -6.40 10.89 -3.24
CA VAL A 171 -7.59 11.74 -3.21
C VAL A 171 -7.27 13.24 -3.19
N GLY A 172 -6.01 13.63 -3.44
CA GLY A 172 -5.61 15.04 -3.50
C GLY A 172 -5.55 15.79 -2.16
N CYS A 173 -5.63 15.09 -1.01
CA CYS A 173 -5.66 15.74 0.31
C CYS A 173 -4.35 16.41 0.78
N ARG A 174 -3.24 16.26 0.04
CA ARG A 174 -1.90 16.86 0.28
C ARG A 174 -1.28 16.70 1.68
N ARG A 175 -1.80 15.81 2.53
CA ARG A 175 -1.21 15.46 3.84
C ARG A 175 0.26 15.05 3.74
N CYS A 176 0.62 14.29 2.71
CA CYS A 176 1.99 13.86 2.46
C CYS A 176 2.95 15.04 2.19
N ALA A 177 2.50 16.06 1.47
CA ALA A 177 3.30 17.26 1.19
C ALA A 177 3.49 18.10 2.47
N ALA A 178 2.42 18.26 3.27
CA ALA A 178 2.45 19.03 4.51
C ALA A 178 3.46 18.52 5.55
N VAL A 179 3.75 17.21 5.56
CA VAL A 179 4.68 16.59 6.52
C VAL A 179 6.07 16.31 5.92
N CYS A 180 6.32 16.66 4.66
CA CYS A 180 7.58 16.36 4.00
C CYS A 180 8.69 17.31 4.50
N PRO A 181 9.75 16.81 5.17
CA PRO A 181 10.79 17.69 5.72
C PRO A 181 11.66 18.35 4.64
N VAL A 182 11.63 17.85 3.41
CA VAL A 182 12.42 18.35 2.27
C VAL A 182 11.55 18.99 1.18
N GLY A 183 10.28 19.26 1.50
CA GLY A 183 9.36 20.00 0.63
C GLY A 183 9.05 19.34 -0.72
N ILE A 184 8.94 18.00 -0.76
CA ILE A 184 8.43 17.31 -1.95
C ILE A 184 6.92 17.41 -1.94
N ASP A 185 6.36 18.04 -2.97
CA ASP A 185 4.92 18.15 -3.16
C ASP A 185 4.42 17.20 -4.25
N ILE A 186 3.48 16.33 -3.88
CA ILE A 186 2.91 15.33 -4.79
C ILE A 186 2.20 15.95 -6.00
N ALA A 187 1.54 17.10 -5.84
CA ALA A 187 0.81 17.76 -6.91
C ALA A 187 1.76 18.37 -7.94
N GLU A 188 2.88 18.95 -7.48
CA GLU A 188 3.92 19.48 -8.37
C GLU A 188 4.60 18.37 -9.16
N VAL A 189 4.93 17.25 -8.51
CA VAL A 189 5.53 16.09 -9.18
C VAL A 189 4.57 15.50 -10.22
N LEU A 190 3.27 15.37 -9.89
CA LEU A 190 2.27 14.92 -10.86
C LEU A 190 2.20 15.84 -12.08
N LYS A 191 2.24 17.16 -11.88
CA LYS A 191 2.27 18.13 -12.99
C LYS A 191 3.54 17.97 -13.84
N SER A 192 4.69 17.70 -13.24
CA SER A 192 5.93 17.43 -13.97
C SER A 192 5.83 16.15 -14.81
N ILE A 193 5.20 15.10 -14.29
CA ILE A 193 4.94 13.86 -15.05
C ILE A 193 3.95 14.15 -16.19
N GLU A 194 2.86 14.87 -15.93
CA GLU A 194 1.87 15.24 -16.97
C GLU A 194 2.47 16.07 -18.12
N ASN A 195 3.57 16.80 -17.88
CA ASN A 195 4.26 17.60 -18.89
C ASN A 195 5.47 16.91 -19.54
N SER A 196 5.88 15.73 -19.07
CA SER A 196 7.06 15.00 -19.60
C SER A 196 6.84 14.26 -20.90
#